data_AF-A0A1J3DLU3-F1
#
_entry.id   AF-A0A1J3DLU3-F1
#
_cell.length_a   1.000
_cell.length_b   1.000
_cell.length_c   1.000
_cell.angle_alpha   90.00
_cell.angle_beta   90.00
_cell.angle_gamma   90.00
#
_symmetry.space_group_name_H-M   'P 1'
#
loop_
_entity.id
_entity.type
_entity.pdbx_description
1 polymer ?
#
loop_
_entity_poly.entity_id
_entity_poly.type
_entity_poly.pdbx_seq_one_letter_code
_entity_poly.pdbx_strand_id
1 'polypeptide(L)'
;EKWRVFFDCDGKVSGFHKALKLIISGGIDPSIRAEVWEILLGCYALSSTSEYRRQLRVARRERYNELLKQCQMMHSSVGTGSL
;
A
#
# COMPACT_ATOMS: atom_id res chain seq x y z
N GLU A 1 12.14 4.67 12.18
CA GLU A 1 13.29 5.32 11.49
C GLU A 1 13.93 4.47 10.39
N LYS A 2 14.32 3.20 10.64
CA LYS A 2 15.05 2.35 9.67
C LYS A 2 14.36 2.10 8.32
N TRP A 3 13.04 2.26 8.20
CA TRP A 3 12.35 2.04 6.92
C TRP A 3 12.63 3.14 5.89
N ARG A 4 12.72 4.39 6.33
CA ARG A 4 12.90 5.55 5.43
C ARG A 4 14.26 5.55 4.72
N VAL A 5 15.26 4.91 5.31
CA VAL A 5 16.62 4.82 4.75
C VAL A 5 16.69 3.97 3.47
N PHE A 6 15.65 3.20 3.17
CA PHE A 6 15.58 2.39 1.95
C PHE A 6 14.98 3.15 0.76
N PHE A 7 14.63 4.42 0.94
CA PHE A 7 14.10 5.28 -0.10
C PHE A 7 15.13 6.33 -0.54
N ASP A 8 15.10 6.69 -1.81
CA ASP A 8 15.81 7.86 -2.33
C ASP A 8 15.04 9.17 -2.10
N CYS A 9 15.57 10.30 -2.59
CA CYS A 9 14.94 11.61 -2.46
C CYS A 9 13.59 11.73 -3.17
N ASP A 10 13.33 10.91 -4.20
CA ASP A 10 12.06 10.86 -4.92
C ASP A 10 11.06 9.90 -4.27
N GLY A 11 11.51 9.16 -3.25
CA GLY A 11 10.74 8.11 -2.59
C GLY A 11 10.67 6.81 -3.38
N LYS A 12 11.63 6.51 -4.25
CA LYS A 12 11.80 5.18 -4.88
C LYS A 12 12.58 4.25 -3.95
N VAL A 13 12.29 2.95 -4.00
CA VAL A 13 12.93 1.97 -3.13
C VAL A 13 14.29 1.55 -3.71
N SER A 14 15.39 1.95 -3.07
CA SER A 14 16.76 1.68 -3.52
C SER A 14 17.40 0.49 -2.79
N GLY A 15 16.96 0.18 -1.57
CA GLY A 15 17.56 -0.85 -0.72
C GLY A 15 16.69 -2.08 -0.45
N PHE A 16 15.79 -2.44 -1.37
CA PHE A 16 14.72 -3.43 -1.13
C PHE A 16 15.25 -4.80 -0.65
N HIS A 17 16.33 -5.32 -1.23
CA HIS A 17 16.89 -6.61 -0.82
C HIS A 17 17.37 -6.62 0.64
N LYS A 18 17.99 -5.52 1.09
CA LYS A 18 18.40 -5.36 2.49
C LYS A 18 17.17 -5.22 3.40
N ALA A 19 16.19 -4.44 2.98
CA ALA A 19 14.94 -4.26 3.73
C ALA A 19 14.20 -5.59 3.91
N LEU A 20 14.12 -6.41 2.85
CA LEU A 20 13.46 -7.71 2.88
C LEU A 20 14.12 -8.67 3.86
N LYS A 21 15.46 -8.73 3.92
CA LYS A 21 16.19 -9.53 4.91
C LYS A 21 15.83 -9.15 6.35
N LEU A 22 15.71 -7.85 6.63
CA LEU A 22 15.30 -7.37 7.96
C LEU A 22 13.84 -7.71 8.28
N ILE A 23 12.95 -7.59 7.30
CA ILE A 23 11.53 -7.92 7.45
C ILE A 23 11.34 -9.42 7.72
N ILE A 24 12.06 -10.28 6.99
CA ILE A 24 11.97 -11.74 7.17
C ILE A 24 12.48 -12.16 8.55
N SER A 25 13.54 -11.52 9.05
CA SER A 25 14.15 -11.88 10.34
C SER A 25 13.49 -11.24 11.56
N GLY A 26 12.95 -10.02 11.44
CA GLY A 26 12.44 -9.24 12.55
C GLY A 26 10.97 -8.84 12.46
N GLY A 27 10.28 -9.18 11.37
CA GLY A 27 8.92 -8.74 11.12
C GLY A 27 8.82 -7.24 10.77
N ILE A 28 7.59 -6.73 10.81
CA ILE A 28 7.27 -5.34 10.48
C ILE A 28 6.66 -4.65 11.69
N ASP A 29 7.30 -3.56 12.12
CA ASP A 29 6.77 -2.68 13.16
C ASP A 29 5.35 -2.19 12.80
N PRO A 30 4.38 -2.24 13.72
CA PRO A 30 3.00 -1.84 13.45
C PRO A 30 2.86 -0.44 12.87
N SER A 31 3.70 0.52 13.26
CA SER A 31 3.62 1.93 12.84
C SER A 31 3.87 2.15 11.35
N ILE A 32 4.64 1.27 10.71
CA ILE A 32 5.00 1.36 9.27
C ILE A 32 4.33 0.28 8.43
N ARG A 33 3.55 -0.61 9.06
CA ARG A 33 3.00 -1.81 8.42
C ARG A 33 2.21 -1.48 7.17
N ALA A 34 1.32 -0.49 7.24
CA ALA A 34 0.49 -0.09 6.10
C ALA A 34 1.33 0.28 4.86
N GLU A 35 2.42 1.03 5.05
CA GLU A 35 3.29 1.45 3.95
C GLU A 35 4.14 0.29 3.39
N VAL A 36 4.68 -0.56 4.27
CA VAL A 36 5.52 -1.69 3.87
C VAL A 36 4.72 -2.71 3.05
N TRP A 37 3.51 -3.05 3.49
CA TRP A 37 2.69 -4.07 2.83
C TRP A 37 2.28 -3.67 1.41
N GLU A 38 1.99 -2.40 1.15
CA GLU A 38 1.68 -1.96 -0.21
C GLU A 38 2.85 -2.17 -1.19
N ILE A 39 4.09 -2.10 -0.71
CA ILE A 39 5.28 -2.45 -1.52
C ILE A 39 5.41 -3.96 -1.66
N LEU A 40 5.31 -4.72 -0.56
CA LEU A 40 5.49 -6.18 -0.58
C LEU A 40 4.44 -6.92 -1.41
N LEU A 41 3.20 -6.43 -1.44
CA LEU A 41 2.11 -7.00 -2.24
C LEU A 41 2.15 -6.59 -3.71
N GLY A 42 3.16 -5.80 -4.11
CA GLY A 42 3.26 -5.31 -5.48
C GLY A 42 2.19 -4.29 -5.86
N CYS A 43 1.55 -3.65 -4.88
CA CYS A 43 0.61 -2.56 -5.19
C CYS A 43 1.32 -1.39 -5.88
N TYR A 44 2.63 -1.27 -5.67
CA TYR A 44 3.49 -0.28 -6.31
C TYR A 44 4.80 -0.90 -6.80
N ALA A 45 5.30 -0.44 -7.94
CA ALA A 45 6.64 -0.77 -8.40
C ALA A 45 7.70 -0.13 -7.48
N LEU A 46 8.84 -0.80 -7.31
CA LEU A 46 9.97 -0.28 -6.51
C LEU A 46 10.51 1.06 -7.06
N SER A 47 10.41 1.27 -8.37
CA SER A 47 10.81 2.50 -9.07
C SER A 47 9.79 3.64 -8.97
N SER A 48 8.63 3.41 -8.36
CA SER A 48 7.61 4.45 -8.20
C SER A 48 8.06 5.53 -7.23
N THR A 49 7.67 6.78 -7.49
CA THR A 49 7.91 7.90 -6.57
C THR A 49 6.87 7.94 -5.47
N SER A 50 7.18 8.60 -4.36
CA SER A 50 6.21 8.83 -3.26
C SER A 50 4.96 9.56 -3.75
N GLU A 51 5.15 10.58 -4.58
CA GLU A 51 4.08 11.40 -5.16
C GLU A 51 3.18 10.57 -6.09
N TYR A 52 3.77 9.75 -6.96
CA TYR A 52 3.00 8.85 -7.82
C TYR A 52 2.16 7.86 -6.99
N ARG A 53 2.74 7.25 -5.95
CA ARG A 53 2.00 6.34 -5.06
C ARG A 53 0.85 7.05 -4.34
N ARG A 54 1.05 8.31 -3.94
CA ARG A 54 0.01 9.14 -3.30
C ARG A 54 -1.17 9.37 -4.23
N GLN A 55 -0.92 9.81 -5.46
CA GLN A 55 -1.96 10.03 -6.47
C GLN A 55 -2.70 8.73 -6.81
N LEU A 56 -1.95 7.64 -7.02
CA LEU A 56 -2.53 6.34 -7.34
C LEU A 56 -3.41 5.80 -6.20
N ARG A 57 -3.05 6.06 -4.93
CA ARG A 57 -3.87 5.66 -3.78
C ARG A 57 -5.23 6.36 -3.79
N VAL A 58 -5.26 7.66 -4.11
CA VAL A 58 -6.51 8.43 -4.23
C VAL A 58 -7.37 7.87 -5.36
N ALA A 59 -6.81 7.72 -6.56
CA ALA A 59 -7.53 7.20 -7.72
C ALA A 59 -8.08 5.78 -7.49
N ARG A 60 -7.30 4.89 -6.84
CA ARG A 60 -7.77 3.55 -6.48
C ARG A 60 -8.90 3.57 -5.46
N ARG A 61 -8.87 4.50 -4.49
CA ARG A 61 -9.92 4.65 -3.49
C ARG A 61 -11.24 5.11 -4.13
N GLU A 62 -11.16 6.06 -5.04
CA GLU A 62 -12.31 6.52 -5.83
C GLU A 62 -12.90 5.37 -6.64
N ARG A 63 -12.06 4.66 -7.39
CA ARG A 63 -12.49 3.50 -8.18
C ARG A 63 -13.11 2.40 -7.32
N TYR A 64 -12.53 2.13 -6.16
CA TYR A 64 -13.09 1.17 -5.21
C TYR A 64 -14.49 1.60 -4.74
N ASN A 65 -14.71 2.88 -4.43
CA ASN A 65 -16.01 3.38 -4.02
C ASN A 65 -17.07 3.25 -5.14
N GLU A 66 -16.69 3.46 -6.40
CA GLU A 66 -17.58 3.22 -7.54
C GLU A 66 -18.00 1.76 -7.64
N LEU A 67 -17.02 0.83 -7.56
CA LEU A 67 -17.28 -0.60 -7.57
C LEU A 67 -18.16 -1.02 -6.39
N LEU A 68 -17.90 -0.46 -5.20
CA LEU A 68 -18.70 -0.73 -4.02
C LEU A 68 -20.17 -0.33 -4.22
N LYS A 69 -20.44 0.84 -4.82
CA LYS A 69 -21.80 1.26 -5.16
C LYS A 69 -22.47 0.30 -6.13
N GLN A 70 -21.74 -0.17 -7.15
CA GLN A 70 -22.26 -1.18 -8.09
C GLN A 70 -22.64 -2.47 -7.37
N CYS A 71 -21.78 -2.95 -6.47
CA CYS A 71 -22.08 -4.12 -5.64
C CYS A 71 -23.30 -3.91 -4.73
N GLN A 72 -23.44 -2.72 -4.14
CA GLN A 72 -24.58 -2.39 -3.28
C GLN A 72 -25.91 -2.33 -4.03
N MET A 73 -25.90 -1.95 -5.31
CA MET A 73 -27.09 -2.03 -6.17
C MET A 73 -27.53 -3.49 -6.40
N MET A 74 -26.60 -4.43 -6.39
CA MET A 74 -26.90 -5.87 -6.53
C MET A 74 -27.28 -6.50 -5.19
N HIS A 75 -26.63 -6.09 -4.11
CA HIS A 75 -26.88 -6.60 -2.76
C HIS A 75 -26.58 -5.52 -1.70
N SER A 76 -27.63 -4.97 -1.09
CA SER A 76 -27.54 -3.77 -0.26
C SER A 76 -26.68 -3.91 1.00
N SER A 77 -26.44 -5.14 1.48
CA SER A 77 -25.57 -5.36 2.65
C SER A 77 -24.07 -5.28 2.35
N VAL A 78 -23.66 -5.28 1.07
CA VAL A 78 -22.24 -5.28 0.70
C VAL A 78 -21.53 -4.04 1.24
N GLY A 79 -20.44 -4.26 1.99
CA GLY A 79 -19.60 -3.20 2.56
C GLY A 79 -20.17 -2.50 3.79
N THR A 80 -21.29 -2.97 4.35
CA THR A 80 -21.87 -2.43 5.59
C THR A 80 -21.20 -2.99 6.85
N GLY A 81 -20.46 -4.09 6.73
CA GLY A 81 -19.89 -4.82 7.88
C GLY A 81 -20.91 -5.67 8.65
N SER A 82 -22.18 -5.64 8.23
CA SER A 82 -23.23 -6.51 8.75
C SER A 82 -23.29 -7.77 7.88
N LEU A 83 -22.88 -8.90 8.45
CA LEU A 83 -23.12 -10.24 7.91
C LEU A 83 -24.58 -10.64 8.15
#